data_AF-A0A5J5EVP7-F1
#
_entry.id   AF-A0A5J5EVP7-F1
#
_cell.length_a   1.000
_cell.length_b   1.000
_cell.length_c   1.000
_cell.angle_alpha   90.00
_cell.angle_beta   90.00
_cell.angle_gamma   90.00
#
_symmetry.space_group_name_H-M   'P 1'
#
loop_
_entity.id
_entity.type
_entity.pdbx_description
1 polymer ?
#
loop_
_entity_poly.entity_id
_entity_poly.type
_entity_poly.pdbx_seq_one_letter_code
_entity_poly.pdbx_strand_id
1 'polypeptide(L)'
;MAFGCICFPFRRLRRCKKCQQTYHAECLRELFTSTLSSSPYHPPRCCGYFIPLSMLYTLYSDQPTPPPPAATSPTEKGAATEEISEKSASTGPKRNDALASSLAAFREVTENAVDCSKCKKWVLPQDIDEDKETAHCNPKFGGCGATTCVICNGPAHPPPSAPKGKAAKFASKPGCTKVNDDERGEVRFKRLVGREGWRQCGKCGWMLSRDTGCCEVICRCGHYETLAF
;
A
#
# COMPACT_ATOMS: atom_id res chain seq x y z
N MET A 1 -24.06 12.51 6.28
CA MET A 1 -24.65 11.16 6.14
C MET A 1 -23.65 10.16 6.68
N ALA A 2 -23.94 9.54 7.82
CA ALA A 2 -23.11 8.47 8.37
C ALA A 2 -23.58 7.15 7.77
N PHE A 3 -22.72 6.48 6.99
CA PHE A 3 -22.99 5.13 6.53
C PHE A 3 -22.89 4.17 7.72
N GLY A 4 -24.00 3.98 8.43
CA GLY A 4 -24.13 2.97 9.47
C GLY A 4 -24.20 1.59 8.85
N CYS A 5 -23.07 0.89 8.76
CA CYS A 5 -23.04 -0.53 8.42
C CYS A 5 -23.65 -1.35 9.56
N ILE A 6 -24.87 -1.85 9.36
CA ILE A 6 -25.51 -2.82 10.26
C ILE A 6 -24.92 -4.20 9.93
N CYS A 7 -24.15 -4.81 10.85
CA CYS A 7 -23.50 -6.10 10.60
C CYS A 7 -23.82 -7.18 11.66
N PHE A 8 -24.19 -8.35 11.12
CA PHE A 8 -24.32 -9.68 11.73
C PHE A 8 -22.96 -10.22 12.28
N PRO A 9 -22.89 -11.36 13.00
CA PRO A 9 -22.01 -11.54 14.15
C PRO A 9 -20.50 -11.49 13.86
N PHE A 10 -19.85 -10.46 14.42
CA PHE A 10 -18.53 -10.36 15.11
C PHE A 10 -17.29 -11.12 14.63
N ARG A 11 -17.30 -11.84 13.51
CA ARG A 11 -16.09 -12.55 13.07
C ARG A 11 -15.22 -11.64 12.21
N ARG A 12 -14.09 -11.21 12.80
CA ARG A 12 -12.92 -10.53 12.19
C ARG A 12 -13.05 -9.01 12.02
N LEU A 13 -13.21 -8.31 13.14
CA LEU A 13 -12.95 -6.88 13.21
C LEU A 13 -11.43 -6.59 13.15
N ARG A 14 -11.04 -5.59 12.37
CA ARG A 14 -9.68 -5.04 12.34
C ARG A 14 -9.67 -3.69 13.01
N ARG A 15 -8.78 -3.51 13.98
CA ARG A 15 -8.63 -2.24 14.69
C ARG A 15 -7.52 -1.40 14.06
N CYS A 16 -7.84 -0.17 13.69
CA CYS A 16 -6.83 0.79 13.27
C CYS A 16 -5.98 1.19 14.48
N LYS A 17 -4.64 1.07 14.36
CA LYS A 17 -3.71 1.30 15.47
C LYS A 17 -3.72 2.75 15.98
N LYS A 18 -4.02 3.71 15.11
CA LYS A 18 -3.99 5.15 15.44
C LYS A 18 -5.31 5.62 16.04
N CYS A 19 -6.41 5.44 15.31
CA CYS A 19 -7.73 5.94 15.71
C CYS A 19 -8.53 4.96 16.59
N GLN A 20 -8.05 3.72 16.80
CA GLN A 20 -8.74 2.62 17.51
C GLN A 20 -10.12 2.22 16.93
N GLN A 21 -10.55 2.81 15.81
CA GLN A 21 -11.76 2.41 15.10
C GLN A 21 -11.64 0.99 14.58
N THR A 22 -12.76 0.26 14.60
CA THR A 22 -12.84 -1.12 14.14
C THR A 22 -13.59 -1.21 12.82
N TYR A 23 -13.02 -1.97 11.87
CA TYR A 23 -13.59 -2.21 10.55
C TYR A 23 -13.88 -3.69 10.38
N HIS A 24 -15.01 -4.02 9.76
CA HIS A 24 -15.20 -5.37 9.22
C HIS A 24 -14.20 -5.61 8.08
N ALA A 25 -13.71 -6.84 7.95
CA ALA A 25 -12.79 -7.22 6.89
C ALA A 25 -13.36 -6.99 5.47
N GLU A 26 -14.68 -7.03 5.31
CA GLU A 26 -15.37 -6.79 4.03
C GLU A 26 -15.55 -5.30 3.77
N CYS A 27 -16.07 -4.53 4.73
CA CYS A 27 -16.16 -3.06 4.61
C CYS A 27 -14.79 -2.44 4.34
N LEU A 28 -13.73 -2.95 4.97
CA LEU A 28 -12.37 -2.46 4.72
C LEU A 28 -11.92 -2.79 3.29
N ARG A 29 -12.21 -4.00 2.77
CA ARG A 29 -11.94 -4.35 1.37
C ARG A 29 -12.70 -3.44 0.41
N GLU A 30 -13.98 -3.24 0.63
CA GLU A 30 -14.82 -2.36 -0.19
C GLU A 30 -14.34 -0.92 -0.15
N LEU A 31 -13.91 -0.43 1.02
CA LEU A 31 -13.30 0.89 1.17
C LEU A 31 -12.04 1.00 0.30
N PHE A 32 -11.10 0.05 0.38
CA PHE A 32 -9.91 0.08 -0.47
C PHE A 32 -10.25 -0.01 -1.96
N THR A 33 -11.16 -0.90 -2.36
CA THR A 33 -11.56 -1.05 -3.77
C THR A 33 -12.21 0.23 -4.29
N SER A 34 -13.20 0.78 -3.58
CA SER A 34 -13.90 2.00 -3.99
C SER A 34 -12.99 3.23 -4.04
N THR A 35 -12.08 3.37 -3.07
CA THR A 35 -11.14 4.49 -3.05
C THR A 35 -10.16 4.39 -4.22
N LEU A 36 -9.58 3.21 -4.46
CA LEU A 36 -8.63 3.01 -5.55
C LEU A 36 -9.27 3.10 -6.94
N SER A 37 -10.54 2.72 -7.09
CA SER A 37 -11.27 2.85 -8.36
C SER A 37 -11.70 4.29 -8.66
N SER A 38 -12.04 5.08 -7.64
CA SER A 38 -12.51 6.46 -7.82
C SER A 38 -11.39 7.48 -7.89
N SER A 39 -10.31 7.27 -7.13
CA SER A 39 -9.12 8.10 -7.14
C SER A 39 -7.92 7.26 -6.75
N PRO A 40 -7.18 6.70 -7.72
CA PRO A 40 -6.05 5.82 -7.42
C PRO A 40 -5.02 6.54 -6.54
N TYR A 41 -4.93 7.86 -6.69
CA TYR A 41 -3.98 8.74 -6.02
C TYR A 41 -4.09 8.80 -4.49
N HIS A 42 -5.15 8.24 -3.90
CA HIS A 42 -5.46 8.51 -2.51
C HIS A 42 -5.81 7.24 -1.73
N PRO A 43 -4.95 6.80 -0.81
CA PRO A 43 -5.27 5.67 0.05
C PRO A 43 -6.39 5.96 1.04
N PRO A 44 -7.21 4.96 1.38
CA PRO A 44 -8.23 5.17 2.39
C PRO A 44 -7.64 5.56 3.74
N ARG A 45 -8.30 6.51 4.41
CA ARG A 45 -7.91 7.03 5.72
C ARG A 45 -8.95 6.74 6.80
N CYS A 46 -8.47 6.54 8.02
CA CYS A 46 -9.28 6.55 9.25
C CYS A 46 -8.94 7.79 10.07
N CYS A 47 -9.92 8.67 10.32
CA CYS A 47 -9.74 9.84 11.20
C CYS A 47 -8.50 10.67 10.83
N GLY A 48 -8.27 10.90 9.53
CA GLY A 48 -7.11 11.64 9.02
C GLY A 48 -5.82 10.83 8.85
N TYR A 49 -5.73 9.65 9.47
CA TYR A 49 -4.56 8.77 9.35
C TYR A 49 -4.70 7.80 8.19
N PHE A 50 -3.63 7.60 7.44
CA PHE A 50 -3.49 6.53 6.45
C PHE A 50 -3.84 5.18 7.07
N ILE A 51 -4.79 4.46 6.48
CA ILE A 51 -5.01 3.06 6.85
C ILE A 51 -3.86 2.27 6.23
N PRO A 52 -2.98 1.66 7.05
CA PRO A 52 -1.78 1.04 6.53
C PRO A 52 -2.11 -0.12 5.59
N LEU A 53 -1.43 -0.19 4.44
CA LEU A 53 -1.59 -1.28 3.48
C LEU A 53 -1.31 -2.65 4.09
N SER A 54 -0.47 -2.74 5.13
CA SER A 54 -0.35 -3.98 5.92
C SER A 54 -1.69 -4.52 6.38
N MET A 55 -2.63 -3.64 6.73
CA MET A 55 -3.98 -4.02 7.11
C MET A 55 -4.68 -4.70 5.93
N LEU A 56 -4.59 -4.13 4.72
CA LEU A 56 -5.09 -4.76 3.49
C LEU A 56 -4.46 -6.16 3.28
N TYR A 57 -3.14 -6.29 3.36
CA TYR A 57 -2.47 -7.60 3.24
C TYR A 57 -3.05 -8.62 4.23
N THR A 58 -3.23 -8.25 5.50
CA THR A 58 -3.83 -9.17 6.50
C THR A 58 -5.27 -9.54 6.18
N LEU A 59 -6.03 -8.75 5.41
CA LEU A 59 -7.38 -9.12 4.99
C LEU A 59 -7.37 -10.26 3.97
N TYR A 60 -6.37 -10.27 3.08
CA TYR A 60 -6.24 -11.29 2.05
C TYR A 60 -5.46 -12.51 2.54
N SER A 61 -4.51 -12.35 3.47
CA SER A 61 -3.72 -13.45 4.03
C SER A 61 -4.51 -14.34 5.01
N ASP A 62 -5.48 -13.82 5.76
CA ASP A 62 -6.22 -14.58 6.78
C ASP A 62 -7.36 -15.45 6.23
N GLN A 63 -7.55 -15.51 4.91
CA GLN A 63 -8.59 -16.36 4.34
C GLN A 63 -8.16 -17.83 4.45
N PRO A 64 -8.94 -18.70 5.10
CA PRO A 64 -8.64 -20.12 5.12
C PRO A 64 -8.52 -20.59 3.68
N THR A 65 -7.38 -21.20 3.35
CA THR A 65 -7.24 -21.92 2.07
C THR A 65 -8.45 -22.82 1.93
N PRO A 66 -9.21 -22.73 0.82
CA PRO A 66 -10.33 -23.65 0.63
C PRO A 66 -9.79 -25.06 0.82
N PRO A 67 -10.50 -25.93 1.56
CA PRO A 67 -10.05 -27.31 1.73
C PRO A 67 -9.79 -27.87 0.33
N PRO A 68 -8.71 -28.64 0.14
CA PRO A 68 -8.43 -29.26 -1.16
C PRO A 68 -9.71 -29.96 -1.62
N PRO A 69 -10.09 -29.85 -2.90
CA PRO A 69 -11.30 -30.49 -3.40
C PRO A 69 -11.24 -31.95 -2.96
N ALA A 70 -12.24 -32.38 -2.20
CA ALA A 70 -12.32 -33.75 -1.69
C ALA A 70 -12.05 -34.66 -2.90
N ALA A 71 -11.02 -35.49 -2.80
CA ALA A 71 -10.61 -36.36 -3.89
C ALA A 71 -11.83 -37.19 -4.30
N THR A 72 -12.46 -36.81 -5.41
CA THR A 72 -13.57 -37.55 -5.98
C THR A 72 -12.99 -38.87 -6.45
N SER A 73 -13.28 -39.92 -5.69
CA SER A 73 -13.01 -41.29 -6.09
C SER A 73 -13.59 -41.55 -7.48
N PRO A 74 -12.88 -42.27 -8.37
CA PRO A 74 -13.37 -42.56 -9.70
C PRO A 74 -14.51 -43.60 -9.60
N THR A 75 -15.76 -43.14 -9.65
CA THR A 75 -16.92 -44.04 -9.81
C THR A 75 -17.34 -44.05 -11.28
N GLU A 76 -17.03 -45.19 -11.89
CA GLU A 76 -17.67 -45.93 -12.97
C GLU A 76 -18.45 -45.21 -14.08
N LYS A 77 -18.08 -45.62 -15.30
CA LYS A 77 -18.70 -45.35 -16.60
C LYS A 77 -20.20 -45.71 -16.59
N GLY A 78 -21.04 -44.75 -16.97
CA GLY A 78 -22.46 -44.97 -17.30
C GLY A 78 -22.91 -43.94 -18.32
N ALA A 79 -23.67 -44.40 -19.32
CA ALA A 79 -23.83 -43.79 -20.64
C ALA A 79 -24.66 -42.49 -20.73
N ALA A 80 -24.43 -41.84 -21.87
CA ALA A 80 -24.98 -40.61 -22.42
C ALA A 80 -26.47 -40.31 -22.17
N THR A 81 -26.74 -39.04 -21.86
CA THR A 81 -27.80 -38.27 -22.53
C THR A 81 -27.44 -36.78 -22.47
N GLU A 82 -27.49 -36.12 -23.63
CA GLU A 82 -27.41 -34.67 -23.79
C GLU A 82 -28.62 -34.00 -23.12
N GLU A 83 -28.38 -32.99 -22.28
CA GLU A 83 -29.37 -31.93 -22.09
C GLU A 83 -28.69 -30.62 -21.69
N ILE A 84 -29.22 -29.57 -22.30
CA ILE A 84 -28.73 -28.19 -22.35
C ILE A 84 -28.83 -27.56 -20.97
N SER A 85 -27.74 -27.00 -20.46
CA SER A 85 -27.78 -26.09 -19.31
C SER A 85 -26.73 -25.02 -19.48
N GLU A 86 -27.18 -23.82 -19.87
CA GLU A 86 -26.45 -22.56 -19.77
C GLU A 86 -26.07 -22.32 -18.31
N LYS A 87 -24.95 -22.90 -17.90
CA LYS A 87 -24.31 -22.61 -16.63
C LYS A 87 -23.47 -21.36 -16.83
N SER A 88 -24.10 -20.21 -16.57
CA SER A 88 -23.42 -18.92 -16.45
C SER A 88 -22.38 -19.00 -15.33
N ALA A 89 -21.19 -19.48 -15.66
CA ALA A 89 -20.04 -19.44 -14.79
C ALA A 89 -19.61 -17.99 -14.69
N SER A 90 -20.13 -17.29 -13.67
CA SER A 90 -19.57 -16.06 -13.15
C SER A 90 -18.13 -16.35 -12.66
N THR A 91 -17.18 -16.39 -13.59
CA THR A 91 -15.76 -16.31 -13.30
C THR A 91 -15.45 -14.87 -12.94
N GLY A 92 -15.87 -14.46 -11.74
CA GLY A 92 -15.34 -13.26 -11.12
C GLY A 92 -13.80 -13.35 -11.04
N PRO A 93 -13.08 -12.22 -11.11
CA PRO A 93 -11.62 -12.20 -11.02
C PRO A 93 -11.18 -12.99 -9.79
N LYS A 94 -10.13 -13.81 -9.94
CA LYS A 94 -9.62 -14.61 -8.82
C LYS A 94 -9.18 -13.62 -7.74
N ARG A 95 -9.45 -13.92 -6.47
CA ARG A 95 -9.26 -12.97 -5.36
C ARG A 95 -7.84 -12.38 -5.24
N ASN A 96 -6.82 -13.10 -5.71
CA ASN A 96 -5.44 -12.62 -5.77
C ASN A 96 -5.27 -11.50 -6.80
N ASP A 97 -6.08 -11.47 -7.85
CA ASP A 97 -6.06 -10.46 -8.90
C ASP A 97 -6.54 -9.11 -8.36
N ALA A 98 -7.53 -9.10 -7.46
CA ALA A 98 -8.02 -7.88 -6.82
C ALA A 98 -6.96 -7.24 -5.92
N LEU A 99 -6.27 -8.04 -5.08
CA LEU A 99 -5.17 -7.52 -4.26
C LEU A 99 -4.02 -7.03 -5.14
N ALA A 100 -3.63 -7.80 -6.16
CA ALA A 100 -2.58 -7.41 -7.09
C ALA A 100 -2.94 -6.10 -7.83
N SER A 101 -4.19 -5.95 -8.27
CA SER A 101 -4.71 -4.74 -8.91
C SER A 101 -4.70 -3.55 -7.96
N SER A 102 -5.17 -3.72 -6.71
CA SER A 102 -5.12 -2.65 -5.70
C SER A 102 -3.69 -2.22 -5.38
N LEU A 103 -2.75 -3.16 -5.26
CA LEU A 103 -1.34 -2.86 -5.02
C LEU A 103 -0.69 -2.20 -6.24
N ALA A 104 -1.06 -2.60 -7.46
CA ALA A 104 -0.57 -1.97 -8.68
C ALA A 104 -1.05 -0.53 -8.81
N ALA A 105 -2.35 -0.28 -8.60
CA ALA A 105 -2.92 1.06 -8.56
C ALA A 105 -2.23 1.93 -7.50
N PHE A 106 -1.99 1.38 -6.32
CA PHE A 106 -1.29 2.10 -5.27
C PHE A 106 0.18 2.38 -5.62
N ARG A 107 0.85 1.42 -6.26
CA ARG A 107 2.24 1.56 -6.70
C ARG A 107 2.39 2.68 -7.73
N GLU A 108 1.46 2.76 -8.69
CA GLU A 108 1.42 3.81 -9.73
C GLU A 108 1.32 5.21 -9.11
N VAL A 109 0.67 5.29 -7.96
CA VAL A 109 0.35 6.53 -7.25
C VAL A 109 1.45 6.94 -6.29
N THR A 110 2.16 5.98 -5.72
CA THR A 110 3.38 6.27 -4.95
C THR A 110 4.47 6.74 -5.89
N GLU A 111 4.57 8.06 -6.05
CA GLU A 111 5.73 8.69 -6.68
C GLU A 111 7.00 8.17 -5.98
N ASN A 112 7.87 7.51 -6.77
CA ASN A 112 9.08 6.83 -6.29
C ASN A 112 8.85 5.59 -5.41
N ALA A 113 8.02 4.65 -5.91
CA ALA A 113 7.94 3.30 -5.37
C ALA A 113 9.33 2.66 -5.19
N VAL A 114 9.60 2.13 -3.99
CA VAL A 114 10.88 1.48 -3.66
C VAL A 114 10.73 -0.02 -3.83
N ASP A 115 11.55 -0.62 -4.71
CA ASP A 115 11.63 -2.07 -4.88
C ASP A 115 12.81 -2.64 -4.13
N CYS A 116 12.63 -3.80 -3.49
CA CYS A 116 13.71 -4.49 -2.80
C CYS A 116 14.84 -4.85 -3.79
N SER A 117 16.07 -4.43 -3.47
CA SER A 117 17.25 -4.69 -4.29
C SER A 117 17.50 -6.18 -4.55
N LYS A 118 17.13 -7.06 -3.61
CA LYS A 118 17.35 -8.51 -3.66
C LYS A 118 16.23 -9.27 -4.37
N CYS A 119 14.97 -9.08 -3.94
CA CYS A 119 13.84 -9.88 -4.45
C CYS A 119 12.92 -9.14 -5.43
N LYS A 120 13.21 -7.87 -5.74
CA LYS A 120 12.45 -7.00 -6.65
C LYS A 120 10.97 -6.80 -6.30
N LYS A 121 10.55 -7.24 -5.10
CA LYS A 121 9.22 -6.95 -4.57
C LYS A 121 9.16 -5.51 -4.08
N TRP A 122 8.03 -4.87 -4.34
CA TRP A 122 7.72 -3.55 -3.85
C TRP A 122 7.73 -3.53 -2.32
N VAL A 123 8.38 -2.52 -1.73
CA VAL A 123 8.43 -2.29 -0.28
C VAL A 123 7.34 -1.29 0.09
N LEU A 124 6.56 -1.63 1.11
CA LEU A 124 5.43 -0.80 1.52
C LEU A 124 5.92 0.50 2.15
N PRO A 125 5.21 1.64 1.97
CA PRO A 125 5.63 2.93 2.52
C PRO A 125 5.87 2.94 4.04
N GLN A 126 5.14 2.10 4.77
CA GLN A 126 5.27 1.95 6.24
C GLN A 126 6.57 1.24 6.67
N ASP A 127 7.23 0.53 5.75
CA ASP A 127 8.50 -0.18 5.98
C ASP A 127 9.70 0.65 5.45
N ILE A 128 9.46 1.92 5.07
CA ILE A 128 10.47 2.89 4.65
C ILE A 128 10.84 3.80 5.84
N ASP A 129 12.12 3.80 6.19
CA ASP A 129 12.74 4.70 7.17
C ASP A 129 13.39 5.86 6.42
N GLU A 130 12.66 6.98 6.32
CA GLU A 130 13.09 8.20 5.62
C GLU A 130 14.27 8.90 6.31
N ASP A 131 14.48 8.69 7.61
CA ASP A 131 15.60 9.29 8.35
C ASP A 131 16.90 8.54 8.09
N LYS A 132 16.80 7.22 7.92
CA LYS A 132 17.95 6.37 7.55
C LYS A 132 18.12 6.19 6.04
N GLU A 133 17.16 6.65 5.24
CA GLU A 133 17.10 6.42 3.79
C GLU A 133 17.15 4.93 3.43
N THR A 134 16.51 4.10 4.25
CA THR A 134 16.47 2.65 4.05
C THR A 134 15.05 2.12 4.05
N ALA A 135 14.79 1.11 3.23
CA ALA A 135 13.52 0.40 3.18
C ALA A 135 13.75 -1.06 3.58
N HIS A 136 12.95 -1.58 4.51
CA HIS A 136 13.03 -2.96 4.95
C HIS A 136 12.03 -3.84 4.18
N CYS A 137 12.53 -4.84 3.45
CA CYS A 137 11.67 -5.76 2.72
C CYS A 137 11.02 -6.77 3.67
N ASN A 138 9.88 -6.40 4.25
CA ASN A 138 9.24 -7.11 5.36
C ASN A 138 8.80 -8.55 5.01
N PRO A 139 9.36 -9.59 5.66
CA PRO A 139 9.01 -10.99 5.39
C PRO A 139 7.54 -11.33 5.64
N LYS A 140 6.86 -10.59 6.53
CA LYS A 140 5.43 -10.80 6.83
C LYS A 140 4.52 -10.57 5.63
N PHE A 141 4.97 -9.77 4.66
CA PHE A 141 4.25 -9.50 3.41
C PHE A 141 4.90 -10.19 2.21
N GLY A 142 5.59 -11.31 2.47
CA GLY A 142 6.30 -12.08 1.45
C GLY A 142 7.63 -11.45 1.02
N GLY A 143 8.16 -10.49 1.77
CA GLY A 143 9.50 -9.92 1.55
C GLY A 143 10.64 -10.88 1.90
N CYS A 144 11.88 -10.50 1.58
CA CYS A 144 13.07 -11.32 1.81
C CYS A 144 13.89 -10.91 3.05
N GLY A 145 13.46 -9.88 3.80
CA GLY A 145 14.15 -9.34 4.97
C GLY A 145 15.34 -8.42 4.65
N ALA A 146 15.72 -8.30 3.37
CA ALA A 146 16.80 -7.42 2.97
C ALA A 146 16.43 -5.94 3.15
N THR A 147 17.43 -5.11 3.43
CA THR A 147 17.32 -3.65 3.45
C THR A 147 17.85 -3.04 2.16
N THR A 148 17.12 -2.07 1.62
CA THR A 148 17.40 -1.42 0.34
C THR A 148 17.52 0.09 0.55
N CYS A 149 18.43 0.75 -0.16
CA CYS A 149 18.53 2.21 -0.16
C CYS A 149 17.36 2.79 -0.96
N VAL A 150 16.66 3.75 -0.35
CA VAL A 150 15.46 4.37 -0.94
C VAL A 150 15.77 5.35 -2.08
N ILE A 151 17.03 5.75 -2.21
CA ILE A 151 17.48 6.74 -3.21
C ILE A 151 17.92 6.02 -4.49
N CYS A 152 18.79 5.00 -4.39
CA CYS A 152 19.29 4.28 -5.57
C CYS A 152 18.61 2.95 -5.84
N ASN A 153 17.65 2.50 -5.02
CA ASN A 153 17.06 1.16 -5.05
C ASN A 153 18.09 0.01 -4.97
N GLY A 154 19.31 0.32 -4.51
CA GLY A 154 20.41 -0.62 -4.30
C GLY A 154 20.42 -1.24 -2.90
N PRO A 155 21.41 -2.09 -2.57
CA PRO A 155 21.62 -2.52 -1.19
C PRO A 155 21.77 -1.32 -0.24
N ALA A 156 21.23 -1.42 0.97
CA ALA A 156 21.39 -0.38 1.97
C ALA A 156 22.87 -0.04 2.20
N HIS A 157 23.17 1.24 2.27
CA HIS A 157 24.50 1.79 2.53
C HIS A 157 24.36 3.00 3.46
N PRO A 158 25.41 3.38 4.22
CA PRO A 158 25.35 4.58 5.04
C PRO A 158 25.16 5.84 4.19
N PRO A 159 24.55 6.90 4.75
CA PRO A 159 24.46 8.20 4.07
C PRO A 159 25.85 8.81 3.88
N PRO A 160 26.07 9.62 2.83
CA PRO A 160 27.35 10.27 2.56
C PRO A 160 27.81 11.19 3.70
N SER A 161 26.87 11.72 4.49
CA SER A 161 27.14 12.56 5.67
C SER A 161 27.56 11.80 6.93
N ALA A 162 27.59 10.46 6.90
CA ALA A 162 28.00 9.68 8.06
C ALA A 162 29.48 9.95 8.41
N PRO A 163 29.82 10.18 9.70
CA PRO A 163 31.19 10.44 10.11
C PRO A 163 32.10 9.27 9.71
N LYS A 164 33.21 9.59 9.03
CA LYS A 164 34.17 8.65 8.42
C LYS A 164 34.70 7.56 9.39
N GLY A 165 34.55 7.73 10.70
CA GLY A 165 35.04 6.82 11.73
C GLY A 165 34.26 5.51 11.92
N LYS A 166 33.06 5.34 11.35
CA LYS A 166 32.27 4.08 11.46
C LYS A 166 31.96 3.39 10.13
N ALA A 167 32.49 3.90 9.01
CA ALA A 167 32.21 3.40 7.66
C ALA A 167 33.01 2.13 7.27
N ALA A 168 33.95 1.68 8.10
CA ALA A 168 34.93 0.65 7.72
C ALA A 168 34.36 -0.75 7.42
N LYS A 169 33.09 -1.06 7.77
CA LYS A 169 32.47 -2.36 7.47
C LYS A 169 31.59 -2.40 6.20
N PHE A 170 31.40 -1.27 5.51
CA PHE A 170 30.58 -1.19 4.28
C PHE A 170 31.42 -0.82 3.03
N ALA A 171 32.73 -1.04 3.10
CA ALA A 171 33.75 -0.40 2.27
C ALA A 171 33.87 -0.86 0.79
N SER A 172 32.80 -1.20 0.07
CA SER A 172 32.98 -1.63 -1.35
C SER A 172 31.86 -1.33 -2.33
N LYS A 173 30.76 -0.68 -1.92
CA LYS A 173 29.79 -0.18 -2.90
C LYS A 173 29.77 1.34 -2.87
N PRO A 174 29.95 2.03 -4.01
CA PRO A 174 29.73 3.46 -4.06
C PRO A 174 28.30 3.69 -3.56
N GLY A 175 28.15 4.49 -2.51
CA GLY A 175 26.83 4.94 -2.08
C GLY A 175 26.16 5.73 -3.19
N CYS A 176 25.05 6.41 -2.89
CA CYS A 176 24.42 7.38 -3.79
C CYS A 176 25.31 8.62 -4.06
N THR A 177 26.58 8.46 -4.46
CA THR A 177 27.51 9.55 -4.78
C THR A 177 27.09 10.36 -5.99
N LYS A 178 26.14 9.85 -6.78
CA LYS A 178 25.61 10.54 -7.96
C LYS A 178 24.43 11.46 -7.68
N VAL A 179 23.82 11.38 -6.50
CA VAL A 179 22.62 12.15 -6.16
C VAL A 179 23.03 13.29 -5.23
N ASN A 180 22.76 14.52 -5.64
CA ASN A 180 23.05 15.68 -4.80
C ASN A 180 22.03 15.78 -3.64
N ASP A 181 22.30 16.66 -2.66
CA ASP A 181 21.42 16.80 -1.49
C ASP A 181 20.03 17.36 -1.86
N ASP A 182 19.92 18.16 -2.93
CA ASP A 182 18.66 18.73 -3.42
C ASP A 182 17.75 17.67 -4.03
N GLU A 183 18.28 16.83 -4.94
CA GLU A 183 17.59 15.69 -5.55
C GLU A 183 17.16 14.69 -4.48
N ARG A 184 18.01 14.44 -3.49
CA ARG A 184 17.70 13.60 -2.34
C ARG A 184 16.55 14.19 -1.52
N GLY A 185 16.56 15.51 -1.30
CA GLY A 185 15.48 16.26 -0.68
C GLY A 185 14.17 16.15 -1.47
N GLU A 186 14.23 16.25 -2.80
CA GLU A 186 13.07 16.13 -3.69
C GLU A 186 12.47 14.73 -3.66
N VAL A 187 13.29 13.67 -3.73
CA VAL A 187 12.82 12.28 -3.64
C VAL A 187 12.15 12.02 -2.30
N ARG A 188 12.75 12.49 -1.20
CA ARG A 188 12.16 12.39 0.15
C ARG A 188 10.83 13.15 0.21
N PHE A 189 10.80 14.36 -0.33
CA PHE A 189 9.61 15.20 -0.36
C PHE A 189 8.46 14.53 -1.11
N LYS A 190 8.67 14.03 -2.34
CA LYS A 190 7.63 13.34 -3.14
C LYS A 190 7.04 12.13 -2.40
N ARG A 191 7.87 11.33 -1.72
CA ARG A 191 7.37 10.20 -0.91
C ARG A 191 6.57 10.63 0.31
N LEU A 192 7.02 11.67 1.02
CA LEU A 192 6.28 12.21 2.17
C LEU A 192 4.94 12.80 1.74
N VAL A 193 4.90 13.51 0.61
CA VAL A 193 3.68 14.05 0.00
C VAL A 193 2.68 12.92 -0.26
N GLY A 194 3.10 11.84 -0.92
CA GLY A 194 2.23 10.68 -1.18
C GLY A 194 1.79 9.96 0.10
N ARG A 195 2.68 9.82 1.09
CA ARG A 195 2.39 9.11 2.35
C ARG A 195 1.44 9.90 3.25
N GLU A 196 1.70 11.18 3.43
CA GLU A 196 0.92 12.05 4.31
C GLU A 196 -0.28 12.66 3.59
N GLY A 197 -0.38 12.52 2.25
CA GLY A 197 -1.39 13.14 1.39
C GLY A 197 -1.31 14.66 1.44
N TRP A 198 -0.09 15.18 1.50
CA TRP A 198 0.12 16.61 1.37
C TRP A 198 0.00 17.02 -0.11
N ARG A 199 -0.28 18.28 -0.37
CA ARG A 199 -0.26 18.85 -1.73
C ARG A 199 0.20 20.29 -1.68
N GLN A 200 0.92 20.75 -2.70
CA GLN A 200 1.19 22.17 -2.86
C GLN A 200 -0.03 22.87 -3.45
N CYS A 201 -0.38 24.04 -2.91
CA CYS A 201 -1.39 24.92 -3.49
C CYS A 201 -0.94 25.41 -4.87
N GLY A 202 -1.75 25.21 -5.90
CA GLY A 202 -1.43 25.59 -7.28
C GLY A 202 -1.23 27.09 -7.50
N LYS A 203 -1.73 27.94 -6.60
CA LYS A 203 -1.59 29.41 -6.69
C LYS A 203 -0.34 29.96 -6.00
N CYS A 204 0.00 29.45 -4.83
CA CYS A 204 1.02 30.08 -3.97
C CYS A 204 2.14 29.14 -3.50
N GLY A 205 2.08 27.85 -3.88
CA GLY A 205 3.10 26.86 -3.55
C GLY A 205 3.12 26.41 -2.08
N TRP A 206 2.29 27.00 -1.21
CA TRP A 206 2.21 26.58 0.19
C TRP A 206 1.75 25.14 0.32
N MET A 207 2.39 24.40 1.22
CA MET A 207 2.02 23.04 1.56
C MET A 207 0.70 23.03 2.31
N LEU A 208 -0.24 22.27 1.76
CA LEU A 208 -1.52 21.95 2.38
C LEU A 208 -1.43 20.53 2.90
N SER A 209 -1.66 20.38 4.21
CA SER A 209 -1.88 19.09 4.85
C SER A 209 -3.30 19.08 5.37
N ARG A 210 -3.95 17.93 5.28
CA ARG A 210 -5.20 17.73 6.00
C ARG A 210 -4.95 16.82 7.19
N ASP A 211 -5.21 17.34 8.38
CA ASP A 211 -5.13 16.60 9.63
C ASP A 211 -6.41 15.82 9.91
N THR A 212 -7.60 16.39 9.63
CA THR A 212 -8.93 15.74 9.69
C THR A 212 -9.94 16.46 8.78
N GLY A 213 -11.13 15.88 8.52
CA GLY A 213 -12.27 16.63 7.95
C GLY A 213 -12.46 16.58 6.43
N CYS A 214 -13.02 17.65 5.85
CA CYS A 214 -13.51 17.77 4.46
C CYS A 214 -12.38 17.62 3.41
N CYS A 215 -12.66 17.13 2.20
CA CYS A 215 -11.68 17.11 1.09
C CYS A 215 -11.38 18.50 0.53
N GLU A 216 -12.26 19.46 0.78
CA GLU A 216 -12.07 20.84 0.37
C GLU A 216 -11.31 21.58 1.46
N VAL A 217 -10.14 22.11 1.11
CA VAL A 217 -9.35 22.99 1.96
C VAL A 217 -9.14 24.33 1.27
N ILE A 218 -9.16 25.39 2.06
CA ILE A 218 -8.86 26.73 1.59
C ILE A 218 -7.44 27.05 2.01
N CYS A 219 -6.58 27.29 1.02
CA CYS A 219 -5.22 27.74 1.27
C CYS A 219 -5.22 29.12 1.94
N ARG A 220 -4.14 29.47 2.66
CA ARG A 220 -3.95 30.81 3.25
C ARG A 220 -4.05 31.96 2.24
N CYS A 221 -3.80 31.70 0.96
CA CYS A 221 -3.96 32.67 -0.13
C CYS A 221 -5.42 32.82 -0.63
N GLY A 222 -6.38 32.14 0.01
CA GLY A 222 -7.79 32.10 -0.38
C GLY A 222 -8.11 31.17 -1.55
N HIS A 223 -7.12 30.44 -2.09
CA HIS A 223 -7.36 29.49 -3.17
C HIS A 223 -7.97 28.20 -2.63
N TYR A 224 -9.02 27.73 -3.29
CA TYR A 224 -9.68 26.46 -2.99
C TYR A 224 -8.90 25.32 -3.63
N GLU A 225 -8.59 24.31 -2.83
CA GLU A 225 -7.93 23.10 -3.27
C GLU A 225 -8.71 21.89 -2.77
N THR A 226 -8.88 20.90 -3.63
CA THR A 226 -9.38 19.59 -3.22
C THR A 226 -8.18 18.72 -2.89
N LEU A 227 -7.98 18.49 -1.58
CA LEU A 227 -7.11 17.44 -1.09
C LEU A 227 -7.92 16.17 -1.00
N ALA A 228 -7.56 15.15 -1.77
CA ALA A 228 -8.28 13.90 -1.69
C ALA A 228 -7.84 13.07 -0.46
N PHE A 229 -8.71 12.11 -0.11
CA PHE A 229 -8.62 11.31 1.11
C PHE A 229 -7.58 10.21 1.01
#